data_AF-A0A946RK49-F1
#
_entry.id   AF-A0A946RK49-F1
#
_cell.length_a   1.000
_cell.length_b   1.000
_cell.length_c   1.000
_cell.angle_alpha   90.00
_cell.angle_beta   90.00
_cell.angle_gamma   90.00
#
_symmetry.space_group_name_H-M   'P 1'
#
loop_
_entity.id
_entity.type
_entity.pdbx_description
1 polymer ?
#
loop_
_entity_poly.entity_id
_entity_poly.type
_entity_poly.pdbx_seq_one_letter_code
_entity_poly.pdbx_strand_id
1 'polypeptide(L)' 'NLKNNFRSVRHFKPPASRSESKETYLVAQGFKG' A
#
# COMPACT_ATOMS: atom_id res chain seq x y z
N ASN A 1 -10.73 -4.59 -9.66
CA ASN A 1 -10.02 -3.38 -9.20
C ASN A 1 -9.56 -3.61 -7.75
N LEU A 2 -8.34 -3.21 -7.37
CA LEU A 2 -7.76 -3.50 -6.07
C LEU A 2 -8.61 -3.00 -4.88
N LYS A 3 -9.22 -1.81 -5.00
CA LYS A 3 -10.10 -1.29 -3.94
C LYS A 3 -11.38 -2.12 -3.75
N ASN A 4 -11.83 -2.80 -4.80
CA ASN A 4 -13.02 -3.63 -4.74
C ASN A 4 -12.73 -4.95 -4.00
N ASN A 5 -11.59 -5.57 -4.32
CA ASN A 5 -11.23 -6.92 -3.86
C ASN A 5 -10.64 -6.95 -2.44
N PHE A 6 -10.26 -5.81 -1.87
CA PHE A 6 -9.64 -5.73 -0.55
C PHE A 6 -10.41 -4.78 0.37
N ARG A 7 -10.42 -5.06 1.68
CA ARG A 7 -11.13 -4.25 2.67
C ARG A 7 -10.44 -2.91 2.92
N SER A 8 -9.12 -2.87 2.83
CA SER A 8 -8.33 -1.65 2.93
C SER A 8 -7.16 -1.69 1.96
N VAL A 9 -6.88 -0.54 1.33
CA VAL A 9 -5.72 -0.34 0.44
C VAL A 9 -5.15 1.04 0.76
N ARG A 10 -3.87 1.10 1.14
CA ARG A 10 -3.17 2.38 1.40
C ARG A 10 -1.76 2.42 0.81
N HIS A 11 -1.29 3.63 0.55
CA HIS A 11 0.11 3.89 0.26
C HIS A 11 0.90 4.01 1.57
N PHE A 12 2.08 3.41 1.61
CA PHE A 12 2.97 3.42 2.77
C PHE A 12 4.43 3.57 2.33
N LYS A 13 5.13 4.53 2.94
CA LYS A 13 6.57 4.69 2.77
C LYS A 13 7.26 4.12 4.02
N PRO A 14 8.09 3.07 3.90
CA PRO A 14 8.72 2.46 5.06
C PRO A 14 9.79 3.39 5.64
N PRO A 15 10.04 3.32 6.96
CA PRO A 15 11.01 4.18 7.64
C PRO A 15 12.46 3.96 7.15
N ALA A 16 12.76 2.79 6.58
CA ALA A 16 14.04 2.52 5.94
C ALA A 16 14.20 3.17 4.54
N SER A 17 13.13 3.74 3.97
CA SER A 17 13.19 4.42 2.68
C SER A 17 13.82 5.80 2.83
N ARG A 18 14.71 6.16 1.89
CA ARG A 18 15.29 7.51 1.85
C ARG A 18 14.19 8.54 1.60
N SER A 19 14.20 9.66 2.33
CA SER A 19 13.18 10.71 2.20
C SER A 19 13.09 11.32 0.81
N GLU A 20 14.21 11.37 0.08
CA GLU A 20 14.26 11.91 -1.28
C GLU A 20 13.75 10.91 -2.34
N SER A 21 13.66 9.62 -2.00
CA SER A 21 13.11 8.63 -2.93
C SER A 21 11.60 8.81 -3.07
N LYS A 22 11.08 8.71 -4.30
CA LYS A 22 9.64 8.71 -4.58
C LYS A 22 8.97 7.34 -4.37
N GLU A 23 9.74 6.33 -3.96
CA GLU A 23 9.20 4.98 -3.80
C GLU A 23 8.22 4.91 -2.64
N THR A 24 7.06 4.30 -2.93
CA THR A 24 5.98 4.06 -1.99
C THR A 24 5.40 2.68 -2.27
N TYR A 25 5.04 1.96 -1.21
CA TYR A 25 4.47 0.62 -1.30
C TYR A 25 2.94 0.70 -1.20
N LEU A 26 2.26 -0.23 -1.84
CA LEU A 26 0.83 -0.45 -1.63
C LEU A 26 0.63 -1.57 -0.62
N VAL A 27 -0.08 -1.26 0.46
CA VAL A 27 -0.48 -2.24 1.47
C VAL A 27 -1.97 -2.49 1.28
N ALA A 28 -2.32 -3.70 0.86
CA ALA A 28 -3.70 -4.16 0.69
C ALA A 28 -4.00 -5.26 1.72
N GLN A 29 -5.10 -5.11 2.47
CA GLN A 29 -5.46 -6.00 3.57
C GLN A 29 -6.93 -6.44 3.48
N GLY A 30 -7.19 -7.65 3.99
CA GLY A 30 -8.53 -8.23 4.04
C GLY A 30 -9.09 -8.51 2.64
N PHE A 31 -8.44 -9.43 1.92
CA PHE A 31 -8.93 -9.90 0.63
C PHE A 31 -10.33 -10.50 0.76
N LYS A 32 -11.24 -10.14 -0.16
CA LYS A 32 -12.67 -10.47 -0.09
C LYS A 32 -13.10 -11.65 -0.97
N GLY A 33 -12.29 -12.02 -1.97
CA GLY A 33 -12.69 -12.94 -3.04
C GLY A 33 -13.47 -12.21 -4.12
#